data_AF-A0A2E0GG43-F1
#
_entry.id   AF-A0A2E0GG43-F1
#
_cell.length_a   1.000
_cell.length_b   1.000
_cell.length_c   1.000
_cell.angle_alpha   90.00
_cell.angle_beta   90.00
_cell.angle_gamma   90.00
#
_symmetry.space_group_name_H-M   'P 1'
#
loop_
_entity.id
_entity.type
_entity.pdbx_description
1 polymer ?
#
loop_
_entity_poly.entity_id
_entity_poly.type
_entity_poly.pdbx_seq_one_letter_code
_entity_poly.pdbx_strand_id
1 'polypeptide(L)'
;KKTIETKEAHYWSRSRKDIWHKGKTSGFIQKVIDLRVDDDQDALWMMVDIGNGASCHVGYKSCFYREILTDENKGVSLKYRETEKIFDPLEIYGDVPNPTKL
;
A
#
# COMPACT_ATOMS: atom_id res chain seq x y z
N LYS A 1 -12.67 11.26 -8.92
CA LYS A 1 -13.92 10.64 -9.41
C LYS A 1 -13.75 9.15 -9.73
N LYS A 2 -12.73 8.74 -10.53
CA LYS A 2 -12.50 7.34 -10.92
C LYS A 2 -12.66 6.27 -9.83
N THR A 3 -12.12 6.49 -8.62
CA THR A 3 -12.28 5.55 -7.50
C THR A 3 -13.74 5.25 -7.16
N ILE A 4 -14.60 6.28 -7.18
CA ILE A 4 -16.03 6.14 -6.91
C ILE A 4 -16.74 5.42 -8.05
N GLU A 5 -16.39 5.77 -9.29
CA GLU A 5 -17.00 5.24 -10.52
C GLU A 5 -16.69 3.75 -10.72
N THR A 6 -15.44 3.36 -10.45
CA THR A 6 -14.95 1.99 -10.68
C THR A 6 -15.08 1.08 -9.47
N LYS A 7 -15.26 1.66 -8.27
CA LYS A 7 -15.12 0.96 -6.98
C LYS A 7 -13.74 0.31 -6.81
N GLU A 8 -12.71 0.87 -7.43
CA GLU A 8 -11.31 0.41 -7.35
C GLU A 8 -10.38 1.58 -7.03
N ALA A 9 -9.34 1.33 -6.22
CA ALA A 9 -8.45 2.40 -5.77
C ALA A 9 -7.65 3.02 -6.93
N HIS A 10 -7.92 4.30 -7.21
CA HIS A 10 -7.13 5.13 -8.11
C HIS A 10 -6.45 6.24 -7.31
N TYR A 11 -5.15 6.42 -7.54
CA TYR A 11 -4.33 7.42 -6.88
C TYR A 11 -3.74 8.41 -7.90
N TRP A 12 -3.30 9.57 -7.43
CA TRP A 12 -2.46 10.47 -8.22
C TRP A 12 -0.99 10.17 -7.94
N SER A 13 -0.26 9.72 -8.96
CA SER A 13 1.18 9.52 -8.84
C SER A 13 1.90 10.87 -9.00
N ARG A 14 2.45 11.40 -7.91
CA ARG A 14 3.16 12.70 -7.94
C ARG A 14 4.41 12.68 -8.83
N SER A 15 5.14 11.57 -8.87
CA SER A 15 6.34 11.43 -9.70
C SER A 15 6.02 11.29 -11.18
N ARG A 16 4.95 10.55 -11.52
CA ARG A 16 4.51 10.36 -12.91
C ARG A 16 3.60 11.49 -13.41
N LYS A 17 3.07 12.31 -12.50
CA LYS A 17 2.07 13.35 -12.76
C LYS A 17 0.87 12.80 -13.56
N ASP A 18 0.39 11.64 -13.15
CA ASP A 18 -0.73 10.96 -13.82
C ASP A 18 -1.56 10.13 -12.82
N ILE A 19 -2.79 9.81 -13.21
CA ILE A 19 -3.66 8.90 -12.48
C ILE A 19 -3.13 7.48 -12.61
N TRP A 20 -2.97 6.82 -11.47
CA TRP A 20 -2.53 5.44 -11.39
C TRP A 20 -3.60 4.56 -10.76
N HIS A 21 -3.99 3.52 -11.49
CA HIS A 21 -4.86 2.46 -10.98
C HIS A 21 -4.01 1.45 -10.18
N LYS A 22 -4.26 1.34 -8.87
CA LYS A 22 -3.51 0.44 -7.99
C LYS A 22 -3.71 -1.00 -8.42
N GLY A 23 -2.60 -1.69 -8.66
CA GLY A 23 -2.60 -3.08 -9.12
C GLY A 23 -2.71 -3.25 -10.64
N LYS A 24 -2.75 -2.17 -11.43
CA LYS A 24 -2.77 -2.25 -12.91
C LYS A 24 -1.66 -3.13 -13.50
N THR A 25 -0.48 -3.16 -12.87
CA THR A 25 0.65 -4.00 -13.29
C THR A 25 0.65 -5.36 -12.60
N SER A 26 0.43 -5.38 -11.28
CA SER A 26 0.59 -6.60 -10.47
C SER A 26 -0.66 -7.49 -10.38
N GLY A 27 -1.81 -7.02 -10.86
CA GLY A 27 -3.11 -7.66 -10.60
C GLY A 27 -3.65 -7.48 -9.17
N PHE A 28 -2.88 -6.90 -8.25
CA PHE A 28 -3.29 -6.65 -6.86
C PHE A 28 -4.15 -5.39 -6.75
N ILE A 29 -5.35 -5.49 -7.33
CA ILE A 29 -6.41 -4.47 -7.28
C ILE A 29 -6.93 -4.34 -5.85
N GLN A 30 -7.25 -3.11 -5.46
CA GLN A 30 -7.90 -2.81 -4.19
C GLN A 30 -9.36 -2.42 -4.47
N LYS A 31 -10.30 -3.29 -4.12
CA LYS A 31 -11.74 -3.08 -4.30
C LYS A 31 -12.29 -2.27 -3.13
N VAL A 32 -12.92 -1.13 -3.40
CA VAL A 32 -13.41 -0.21 -2.38
C VAL A 32 -14.66 -0.75 -1.71
N ILE A 33 -14.62 -0.89 -0.38
CA ILE A 33 -15.75 -1.30 0.46
C ILE A 33 -16.42 -0.07 1.10
N ASP A 34 -15.63 0.84 1.67
CA ASP A 34 -16.10 2.02 2.39
C ASP A 34 -15.19 3.22 2.12
N LEU A 35 -15.77 4.43 2.12
CA LEU A 35 -15.09 5.71 1.97
C LEU A 35 -15.61 6.66 3.03
N ARG A 36 -14.72 7.11 3.91
CA ARG A 36 -15.00 8.12 4.91
C ARG A 36 -14.15 9.35 4.65
N VAL A 37 -14.67 10.50 5.06
CA VAL A 37 -14.01 11.80 4.97
C VAL A 37 -13.69 12.24 6.40
N ASP A 38 -12.56 12.92 6.59
CA ASP A 38 -12.25 13.59 7.85
C ASP A 38 -13.09 14.85 8.08
N ASP A 39 -12.86 15.54 9.20
CA ASP A 39 -13.71 16.63 9.68
C ASP A 39 -13.57 17.92 8.86
N ASP A 40 -12.35 18.23 8.41
CA ASP A 40 -12.05 19.39 7.54
C ASP A 40 -12.08 19.06 6.04
N GLN A 41 -12.32 17.79 5.68
CA GLN A 41 -12.61 17.32 4.33
C GLN A 41 -11.43 17.37 3.37
N ASP A 42 -10.21 17.20 3.87
CA ASP A 42 -9.00 17.15 3.04
C ASP A 42 -8.36 15.76 2.95
N ALA A 43 -8.82 14.80 3.76
CA ALA A 43 -8.40 13.41 3.69
C ALA A 43 -9.55 12.41 3.57
N LEU A 44 -9.20 11.23 3.05
CA LEU A 44 -10.11 10.10 2.93
C LEU A 44 -9.56 8.88 3.66
N TRP A 45 -10.41 8.22 4.43
CA TRP A 45 -10.16 6.86 4.90
C TRP A 45 -10.88 5.88 3.98
N MET A 46 -10.12 5.07 3.28
CA MET A 46 -10.62 4.12 2.29
C MET A 46 -10.41 2.69 2.78
N MET A 47 -11.50 1.98 3.07
CA MET A 47 -11.48 0.57 3.40
C MET A 47 -11.59 -0.25 2.11
N VAL A 48 -10.67 -1.19 1.90
CA VAL A 48 -10.57 -1.97 0.66
C VAL A 48 -10.44 -3.47 0.92
N ASP A 49 -11.01 -4.27 0.02
CA ASP A 49 -10.70 -5.68 -0.13
C ASP A 49 -9.50 -5.85 -1.08
N ILE A 50 -8.51 -6.61 -0.64
CA ILE A 50 -7.31 -6.94 -1.44
C ILE A 50 -7.21 -8.44 -1.74
N GLY A 51 -8.19 -9.24 -1.32
CA GLY A 51 -8.16 -10.70 -1.39
C GLY A 51 -6.88 -11.27 -0.79
N ASN A 52 -6.22 -12.15 -1.54
CA ASN A 52 -4.92 -12.73 -1.21
C ASN A 52 -3.73 -11.93 -1.77
N GLY A 53 -3.98 -10.71 -2.26
CA GLY A 53 -2.96 -9.86 -2.87
C GLY A 53 -2.15 -9.06 -1.85
N ALA A 54 -1.34 -8.14 -2.38
CA ALA A 54 -0.46 -7.28 -1.61
C ALA A 54 -0.58 -5.81 -2.00
N SER A 55 -0.49 -4.93 -1.00
CA SER A 55 -0.49 -3.48 -1.21
C SER A 55 0.91 -2.93 -1.40
N CYS A 56 1.93 -3.55 -0.81
CA CYS A 56 3.30 -3.10 -0.91
C CYS A 56 4.01 -3.67 -2.14
N HIS A 57 4.75 -2.84 -2.86
CA HIS A 57 5.52 -3.25 -4.04
C HIS A 57 6.79 -4.05 -3.69
N VAL A 58 7.24 -4.05 -2.42
CA VAL A 58 8.39 -4.86 -1.97
C VAL A 58 8.03 -6.30 -1.58
N GLY A 59 6.77 -6.71 -1.72
CA GLY A 59 6.33 -8.10 -1.52
C GLY A 59 5.37 -8.30 -0.35
N TYR A 60 5.32 -7.36 0.60
CA TYR A 60 4.50 -7.46 1.81
C TYR A 60 3.03 -7.09 1.59
N LYS A 61 2.14 -7.62 2.43
CA LYS A 61 0.70 -7.33 2.37
C LYS A 61 0.45 -5.84 2.59
N SER A 62 1.10 -5.28 3.61
CA SER A 62 1.04 -3.87 3.97
C SER A 62 2.37 -3.19 3.75
N CYS A 63 2.35 -1.90 3.39
CA CYS A 63 3.57 -1.07 3.44
C CYS A 63 4.08 -0.90 4.89
N PHE A 64 3.20 -1.08 5.88
CA PHE A 64 3.50 -0.97 7.31
C PHE A 64 3.91 -2.33 7.90
N TYR A 65 4.79 -3.05 7.21
CA TYR A 65 5.32 -4.35 7.64
C TYR A 65 6.40 -4.25 8.74
N ARG A 66 6.74 -3.02 9.15
CA ARG A 66 7.67 -2.70 10.24
C ARG A 66 6.97 -1.82 11.28
N GLU A 67 7.20 -2.10 12.55
CA GLU A 67 6.68 -1.35 13.70
C GLU A 67 7.81 -0.94 14.64
N ILE A 68 7.68 0.25 15.23
CA ILE A 68 8.56 0.73 16.28
C ILE A 68 7.99 0.23 17.61
N LEU A 69 8.81 -0.46 18.39
CA LEU A 69 8.51 -0.83 19.77
C LEU A 69 9.27 0.09 20.71
N THR A 70 8.55 0.65 21.68
CA THR A 70 9.11 1.46 22.76
C THR A 70 8.92 0.72 24.07
N ASP A 71 10.01 0.44 24.78
CA ASP A 71 10.01 -0.14 26.12
C ASP A 71 10.77 0.82 27.03
N GLU A 72 10.15 1.25 28.13
CA GLU A 72 10.72 2.23 29.06
C GLU A 72 12.10 1.82 29.60
N ASN A 73 12.37 0.51 29.69
CA ASN A 73 13.62 -0.03 30.22
C ASN A 73 14.57 -0.56 29.14
N LYS A 74 14.05 -0.94 27.96
CA LYS A 74 14.84 -1.53 26.87
C LYS A 74 15.07 -0.60 25.67
N GLY A 75 14.48 0.60 25.69
CA GLY A 75 14.63 1.61 24.65
C GLY A 75 13.74 1.37 23.43
N VAL A 76 14.20 1.89 22.27
CA VAL A 76 13.47 1.83 21.00
C VAL A 76 14.03 0.69 20.14
N SER A 77 13.17 -0.19 19.66
CA SER A 77 13.55 -1.28 18.76
C SER A 77 12.60 -1.39 17.56
N LEU A 78 13.09 -1.99 16.48
CA LEU A 78 12.31 -2.26 15.28
C LEU A 78 11.85 -3.72 15.28
N LYS A 79 10.54 -3.94 15.07
CA LYS A 79 9.98 -5.27 14.88
C LYS A 79 9.30 -5.37 13.52
N TYR A 80 9.42 -6.52 12.87
CA TYR A 80 8.69 -6.82 11.65
C TYR A 80 7.31 -7.38 12.01
N ARG A 81 6.25 -6.76 11.46
CA ARG A 81 4.86 -7.25 11.58
C ARG A 81 4.57 -8.40 10.63
N GLU A 82 5.28 -8.43 9.52
CA GLU A 82 5.20 -9.46 8.49
C GLU A 82 6.63 -9.93 8.21
N THR A 83 6.90 -11.22 8.40
CA THR A 83 8.22 -11.82 8.16
C THR A 83 8.38 -12.36 6.75
N GLU A 84 7.26 -12.69 6.10
CA GLU A 84 7.22 -13.31 4.78
C GLU A 84 6.59 -12.38 3.75
N LYS A 85 7.10 -12.47 2.51
CA LYS A 85 6.53 -11.77 1.37
C LYS A 85 5.43 -12.62 0.74
N ILE A 86 4.36 -11.98 0.29
CA ILE A 86 3.26 -12.61 -0.45
C ILE A 86 3.67 -12.93 -1.89
N PHE A 87 4.61 -12.18 -2.46
CA PHE A 87 5.09 -12.37 -3.82
C PHE A 87 6.54 -11.88 -3.98
N ASP A 88 7.22 -12.32 -5.03
CA ASP A 88 8.53 -11.79 -5.42
C ASP A 88 8.38 -10.51 -6.27
N PRO A 89 8.88 -9.35 -5.80
CA PRO A 89 8.89 -8.12 -6.58
C PRO A 89 9.59 -8.22 -7.93
N LEU A 90 10.65 -9.03 -8.05
CA LEU A 90 11.39 -9.17 -9.31
C LEU A 90 10.55 -9.86 -10.37
N GLU A 91 9.78 -10.87 -9.99
CA GLU A 91 8.88 -11.57 -10.92
C GLU A 91 7.75 -10.66 -11.43
N ILE A 92 7.24 -9.76 -10.58
CA ILE A 92 6.09 -8.90 -10.91
C ILE A 92 6.49 -7.58 -11.57
N TYR A 93 7.57 -6.96 -11.11
CA TYR A 93 7.98 -5.61 -11.54
C TYR A 93 9.28 -5.60 -12.34
N GLY A 94 10.01 -6.72 -12.43
CA GLY A 94 11.31 -6.78 -13.07
C GLY A 94 12.32 -5.81 -12.44
N ASP A 95 13.17 -5.23 -13.28
CA ASP A 95 14.22 -4.27 -12.87
C ASP A 95 13.74 -2.82 -12.80
N VAL A 96 12.42 -2.59 -12.71
CA VAL A 96 11.89 -1.22 -12.60
C VAL A 96 12.44 -0.58 -11.32
N PRO A 97 12.98 0.66 -11.41
CA PRO A 97 13.56 1.34 -10.25
C PRO A 97 12.60 1.36 -9.07
N ASN A 98 13.00 0.71 -7.98
CA ASN A 98 12.23 0.70 -6.74
C ASN A 98 12.55 1.97 -5.95
N PRO A 99 11.56 2.84 -5.68
CA PRO A 99 11.81 4.07 -4.91
C PRO A 99 12.15 3.77 -3.43
N THR A 100 11.83 2.58 -2.94
CA THR A 100 12.16 2.15 -1.59
C THR A 100 13.62 1.72 -1.53
N LYS A 101 14.44 2.54 -0.88
CA LYS A 101 15.76 2.11 -0.39
C LYS A 101 15.52 1.25 0.85
N LEU A 102 15.88 -0.02 0.78
CA LEU A 102 15.83 -0.94 1.92
C LEU A 102 17.03 -0.73 2.84
#